data_AF-A0A3B8ILD9-F1
#
_entry.id   AF-A0A3B8ILD9-F1
#
_cell.length_a   1.000
_cell.length_b   1.000
_cell.length_c   1.000
_cell.angle_alpha   90.00
_cell.angle_beta   90.00
_cell.angle_gamma   90.00
#
_symmetry.space_group_name_H-M   'P 1'
#
loop_
_entity.id
_entity.type
_entity.pdbx_description
1 polymer ?
#
loop_
_entity_poly.entity_id
_entity_poly.type
_entity_poly.pdbx_seq_one_letter_code
_entity_poly.pdbx_strand_id
1 'polypeptide(L)' 'MATQELPTRISEAASAAAGTKAVVNAGRMALKVMNPWKTLQLASKLNQKGGIDCPGCAWPDP' A
#
# COMPACT_ATOMS: atom_id res chain seq x y z
N MET A 1 -9.57 -25.51 10.35
CA MET A 1 -9.45 -24.16 9.75
C MET A 1 -10.85 -23.72 9.36
N ALA A 2 -11.48 -22.86 10.16
CA ALA A 2 -12.86 -22.44 9.92
C ALA A 2 -12.86 -21.39 8.81
N THR A 3 -13.41 -21.74 7.65
CA THR A 3 -13.78 -20.79 6.60
C THR A 3 -15.04 -20.05 7.06
N GLN A 4 -14.87 -18.84 7.58
CA GLN A 4 -15.99 -17.97 7.91
C GLN A 4 -16.52 -17.34 6.61
N GLU A 5 -17.60 -17.89 6.07
CA GLU A 5 -18.37 -17.33 4.95
C GLU A 5 -19.11 -16.07 5.42
N LEU A 6 -18.39 -14.95 5.52
CA LEU A 6 -19.01 -13.64 5.75
C LEU A 6 -19.83 -13.26 4.52
N PRO A 7 -21.05 -12.70 4.66
CA PRO A 7 -21.87 -12.30 3.52
C PRO A 7 -21.11 -11.26 2.69
N THR A 8 -20.63 -11.67 1.52
CA THR A 8 -19.87 -10.81 0.62
C THR A 8 -20.85 -9.80 0.03
N ARG A 9 -20.80 -8.56 0.54
CA ARG A 9 -21.50 -7.45 -0.12
C ARG A 9 -20.73 -7.11 -1.39
N ILE A 10 -21.24 -7.58 -2.52
CA ILE A 10 -20.71 -7.22 -3.84
C ILE A 10 -21.14 -5.78 -4.12
N SER A 11 -20.19 -4.87 -4.21
CA SER A 11 -20.38 -3.51 -4.71
C SER A 11 -19.66 -3.34 -6.02
N GLU A 12 -19.87 -2.21 -6.69
CA GLU A 12 -18.96 -1.78 -7.76
C GLU A 12 -17.54 -1.66 -7.23
N ALA A 13 -16.57 -1.95 -8.10
CA ALA A 13 -15.16 -1.80 -7.78
C ALA A 13 -14.83 -0.33 -7.51
N ALA A 14 -14.05 -0.09 -6.46
CA ALA A 14 -13.53 1.25 -6.19
C ALA A 14 -12.61 1.71 -7.33
N SER A 15 -12.67 3.00 -7.67
CA SER A 15 -11.79 3.59 -8.69
C SER A 15 -10.34 3.75 -8.23
N ALA A 16 -10.06 3.54 -6.94
CA ALA A 16 -8.75 3.69 -6.33
C ALA A 16 -8.49 2.58 -5.32
N ALA A 17 -7.22 2.16 -5.22
CA ALA A 17 -6.79 1.11 -4.28
C ALA A 17 -6.81 1.57 -2.81
N ALA A 18 -6.63 2.88 -2.55
CA ALA A 18 -6.58 3.44 -1.20
C ALA A 18 -7.05 4.89 -1.15
N GLY A 19 -7.54 5.33 0.02
CA GLY A 19 -7.98 6.70 0.26
C GLY A 19 -6.91 7.63 0.87
N THR A 20 -7.23 8.91 1.00
CA THR A 20 -6.31 9.95 1.54
C THR A 20 -5.78 9.64 2.93
N LYS A 21 -6.60 9.03 3.80
CA LYS A 21 -6.18 8.59 5.14
C LYS A 21 -5.03 7.59 5.09
N ALA A 22 -5.03 6.68 4.12
CA ALA A 22 -3.94 5.71 3.95
C ALA A 22 -2.64 6.41 3.55
N VAL A 23 -2.72 7.34 2.59
CA VAL A 23 -1.58 8.14 2.10
C VAL A 23 -0.94 8.93 3.25
N VAL A 24 -1.75 9.62 4.07
CA VAL A 24 -1.25 10.43 5.19
C VAL A 24 -0.56 9.57 6.24
N ASN A 25 -1.14 8.42 6.61
CA ASN A 25 -0.54 7.55 7.62
C ASN A 25 0.75 6.90 7.11
N ALA A 26 0.78 6.41 5.87
CA ALA A 26 1.97 5.87 5.24
C ALA A 26 3.10 6.92 5.18
N GLY A 27 2.77 8.15 4.74
CA GLY A 27 3.71 9.26 4.70
C GLY A 27 4.28 9.61 6.07
N ARG A 28 3.43 9.70 7.11
CA ARG A 28 3.88 9.94 8.49
C ARG A 28 4.85 8.85 8.98
N MET A 29 4.59 7.59 8.68
CA MET A 29 5.49 6.50 9.05
C MET A 29 6.82 6.59 8.32
N ALA A 30 6.80 6.84 7.01
CA ALA A 30 8.02 6.97 6.22
C ALA A 30 8.89 8.15 6.69
N LEU A 31 8.27 9.28 7.04
CA LEU A 31 8.95 10.48 7.52
C LEU A 31 9.52 10.33 8.95
N LYS A 32 9.06 9.35 9.74
CA LYS A 32 9.66 9.05 11.06
C LYS A 32 11.03 8.39 10.95
N VAL A 33 11.28 7.67 9.85
CA VAL A 33 12.48 6.85 9.66
C VAL A 33 13.40 7.37 8.55
N MET A 34 12.90 8.26 7.69
CA MET A 34 13.64 8.87 6.59
C MET A 34 13.37 10.37 6.51
N ASN A 35 14.32 11.11 5.94
CA ASN A 35 14.09 12.51 5.61
C ASN A 35 13.12 12.66 4.41
N PRO A 36 12.46 13.83 4.24
CA PRO A 36 11.45 14.02 3.21
C PRO A 36 11.94 13.73 1.78
N TRP A 37 13.19 14.11 1.46
CA TRP A 37 13.75 13.90 0.13
C TRP A 37 13.88 12.41 -0.21
N LYS A 38 14.45 11.62 0.71
CA LYS A 38 14.57 10.18 0.55
C LYS A 38 13.20 9.48 0.50
N THR A 39 12.25 9.94 1.32
CA THR A 39 10.87 9.43 1.29
C THR A 39 10.22 9.62 -0.09
N LEU A 40 10.32 10.81 -0.68
CA LEU A 40 9.76 11.09 -2.00
C LEU A 40 10.47 10.30 -3.10
N GLN A 41 11.80 10.24 -3.06
CA GLN A 41 12.58 9.47 -4.02
C GLN A 41 12.23 7.98 -3.98
N LEU A 42 12.07 7.41 -2.78
CA LEU A 42 11.64 6.02 -2.61
C LEU A 42 10.22 5.83 -3.14
N ALA A 43 9.27 6.69 -2.75
CA ALA A 43 7.88 6.59 -3.16
C ALA A 43 7.72 6.65 -4.70
N SER A 44 8.57 7.41 -5.40
CA SER A 44 8.56 7.48 -6.87
C SER A 44 9.02 6.20 -7.58
N LYS A 45 9.66 5.27 -6.86
CA LYS A 45 10.16 4.00 -7.41
C LYS A 45 9.45 2.78 -6.84
N LEU A 46 8.89 2.89 -5.64
CA LEU A 46 8.27 1.78 -4.93
C LEU A 46 6.97 1.34 -5.61
N ASN A 47 6.89 0.05 -5.95
CA ASN A 47 5.78 -0.60 -6.65
C ASN A 47 5.40 0.11 -7.96
N GLN A 48 6.37 0.80 -8.58
CA GLN A 48 6.21 1.42 -9.89
C GLN A 48 6.83 0.52 -10.96
N LYS A 49 6.29 0.57 -12.19
CA LYS A 49 6.81 -0.21 -13.31
C LYS A 49 8.28 0.14 -13.58
N GLY A 50 9.15 -0.87 -13.57
CA GLY A 50 10.61 -0.67 -13.71
C GLY A 50 11.30 -0.09 -12.48
N GLY A 51 10.56 0.04 -11.37
CA GLY A 51 11.06 0.47 -10.08
C GLY A 51 11.43 -0.72 -9.19
N ILE A 52 11.19 -0.59 -7.89
CA ILE A 52 11.48 -1.62 -6.89
C ILE A 52 10.18 -2.09 -6.25
N ASP A 53 10.10 -3.37 -5.92
CA ASP A 53 8.94 -3.93 -5.23
C ASP A 53 9.19 -4.05 -3.73
N CYS A 54 8.17 -3.69 -2.94
CA CYS A 54 8.09 -4.13 -1.56
C CYS A 54 7.60 -5.60 -1.53
N PRO A 55 8.37 -6.55 -0.98
CA PRO A 55 8.02 -7.97 -1.03
C PRO A 55 6.65 -8.26 -0.40
N GLY A 56 6.30 -7.60 0.71
CA GLY A 56 5.01 -7.83 1.39
C GLY A 56 3.81 -7.06 0.81
N CYS A 57 4.01 -6.18 -0.18
CA CYS A 57 2.91 -5.43 -0.81
C CYS A 57 2.69 -5.79 -2.27
N ALA A 58 3.77 -6.05 -3.02
CA ALA A 58 3.67 -6.46 -4.41
C ALA A 58 3.34 -7.97 -4.53
N TRP A 59 3.68 -8.76 -3.51
CA TRP A 59 3.50 -10.20 -3.49
C TRP A 59 2.81 -10.64 -2.20
N PRO A 60 2.03 -11.73 -2.23
CA PRO A 60 1.53 -12.33 -1.00
C PRO A 60 2.71 -12.81 -0.15
N ASP A 61 2.69 -12.44 1.14
CA ASP A 61 3.60 -12.96 2.16
C ASP A 61 3.47 -14.51 2.19
N PRO A 62 4.57 -15.29 2.23
CA PRO A 62 4.51 -16.75 2.25
C PRO A 62 3.79 -17.33 3.47
#